data_AF-A0A2W5KJC0-F1
#
_entry.id   AF-A0A2W5KJC0-F1
#
_cell.length_a   1.000
_cell.length_b   1.000
_cell.length_c   1.000
_cell.angle_alpha   90.00
_cell.angle_beta   90.00
_cell.angle_gamma   90.00
#
_symmetry.space_group_name_H-M   'P 1'
#
loop_
_entity.id
_entity.type
_entity.pdbx_description
1 polymer ?
#
loop_
_entity_poly.entity_id
_entity_poly.type
_entity_poly.pdbx_seq_one_letter_code
_entity_poly.pdbx_strand_id
1 'polypeptide(L)' 'MSAPVEEATPEMIEAIAKQLFRAENPPSRLWDGKLFVQAGLPTEGYLFASEDEKAAFRRRAREALSGDPS' A
#
# COMPACT_ATOMS: atom_id res chain seq x y z
N MET A 1 -20.64 11.94 21.90
CA MET A 1 -19.33 11.40 22.31
C MET A 1 -18.50 11.29 21.04
N SER A 2 -17.53 12.17 20.83
CA SER A 2 -16.62 12.04 19.69
C SER A 2 -15.64 10.92 20.00
N ALA A 3 -15.52 9.94 19.11
CA ALA A 3 -14.48 8.93 19.21
C ALA A 3 -13.11 9.64 19.26
N PRO A 4 -12.14 9.14 20.03
CA PRO A 4 -10.78 9.66 19.95
C PRO A 4 -10.32 9.59 18.49
N VAL A 5 -9.70 10.67 18.01
CA VAL A 5 -9.04 10.66 16.69
C VAL A 5 -7.94 9.62 16.80
N GLU A 6 -8.20 8.43 16.27
CA GLU A 6 -7.24 7.35 16.23
C GLU A 6 -6.10 7.81 15.32
N GLU A 7 -4.94 8.11 15.89
CA GLU A 7 -3.75 8.44 15.10
C GLU A 7 -3.48 7.28 14.14
N ALA A 8 -3.26 7.61 12.86
CA ALA A 8 -3.01 6.63 11.82
C ALA A 8 -1.76 5.78 12.15
N THR A 9 -1.96 4.50 12.45
CA THR A 9 -0.83 3.61 12.73
C THR A 9 -0.04 3.27 11.45
N PRO A 10 1.26 2.91 11.56
CA PRO A 10 2.05 2.46 10.41
C PRO A 10 1.39 1.31 9.64
N GLU A 11 0.74 0.39 10.34
CA GLU A 11 0.05 -0.77 9.76
C GLU A 11 -1.19 -0.34 8.96
N MET A 12 -1.96 0.62 9.48
CA MET A 12 -3.12 1.18 8.76
C MET A 12 -2.68 1.88 7.48
N ILE A 13 -1.63 2.70 7.56
CA ILE A 13 -1.05 3.40 6.42
C ILE A 13 -0.59 2.41 5.36
N GLU A 14 0.12 1.36 5.75
CA GLU A 14 0.61 0.33 4.82
C GLU A 14 -0.55 -0.46 4.21
N ALA A 15 -1.59 -0.79 4.98
CA ALA A 15 -2.77 -1.48 4.47
C ALA A 15 -3.50 -0.64 3.41
N ILE A 16 -3.71 0.66 3.66
CA ILE A 16 -4.36 1.57 2.71
C ILE A 16 -3.47 1.80 1.49
N ALA A 17 -2.16 1.96 1.68
CA ALA A 17 -1.21 2.11 0.57
C ALA A 17 -1.27 0.91 -0.40
N LYS A 18 -1.34 -0.32 0.14
CA LYS A 18 -1.50 -1.54 -0.66
C LYS A 18 -2.84 -1.58 -1.42
N GLN A 19 -3.92 -1.11 -0.80
CA GLN A 19 -5.24 -1.05 -1.46
C GLN A 19 -5.24 -0.03 -2.60
N LEU A 20 -4.71 1.17 -2.36
CA LEU A 20 -4.57 2.21 -3.39
C LEU A 20 -3.71 1.72 -4.56
N PHE A 21 -2.57 1.09 -4.27
CA PHE A 21 -1.70 0.53 -5.30
C PHE A 21 -2.44 -0.48 -6.17
N ARG A 22 -3.19 -1.40 -5.57
CA ARG A 22 -3.96 -2.42 -6.31
C ARG A 22 -5.09 -1.83 -7.16
N ALA A 23 -5.69 -0.74 -6.72
CA ALA A 23 -6.77 -0.07 -7.45
C ALA A 23 -6.26 0.66 -8.71
N GLU A 24 -5.04 1.19 -8.66
CA GLU A 24 -4.49 2.04 -9.72
C GLU A 24 -3.54 1.33 -10.68
N ASN A 25 -3.04 0.14 -10.31
CA ASN A 25 -2.07 -0.59 -11.12
C ASN A 25 -2.68 -1.83 -11.78
N PRO A 26 -2.19 -2.22 -12.96
CA PRO A 26 -2.61 -3.48 -13.60
C PRO A 26 -2.21 -4.70 -12.75
N PRO A 27 -2.91 -5.85 -12.90
CA PRO A 27 -2.66 -7.05 -12.08
C PRO A 27 -1.24 -7.63 -12.17
N SER A 28 -0.49 -7.31 -13.24
CA SER A 28 0.91 -7.72 -13.41
C SER A 28 1.90 -6.93 -12.56
N ARG A 29 1.46 -5.84 -11.89
CA ARG A 29 2.28 -5.06 -10.95
C ARG A 29 1.96 -5.45 -9.52
N LEU A 30 2.98 -5.84 -8.76
CA LEU A 30 2.85 -6.31 -7.38
C LEU A 30 3.53 -5.34 -6.40
N TRP A 31 2.93 -5.21 -5.21
CA TRP A 31 3.55 -4.47 -4.11
C TRP A 31 4.87 -5.14 -3.65
N ASP A 32 4.82 -6.44 -3.39
CA ASP A 32 5.99 -7.27 -3.11
C ASP A 32 5.76 -8.72 -3.57
N GLY A 33 6.85 -9.48 -3.71
CA GLY A 33 6.81 -10.89 -4.07
C GLY A 33 6.95 -11.86 -2.89
N LYS A 34 6.96 -11.38 -1.64
CA LYS A 34 7.28 -12.23 -0.46
C LYS A 34 6.28 -13.38 -0.32
N LEU A 35 5.00 -13.10 -0.54
CA LEU A 35 3.94 -14.12 -0.47
C LEU A 35 4.06 -15.16 -1.59
N PHE A 36 4.47 -14.75 -2.79
CA PHE A 36 4.69 -15.69 -3.91
C PHE A 36 5.84 -16.63 -3.59
N VAL A 37 6.95 -16.09 -3.08
CA VAL A 37 8.12 -16.89 -2.67
C VAL A 37 7.75 -17.86 -1.54
N GLN A 38 7.03 -17.41 -0.52
CA GLN A 38 6.57 -18.26 0.58
C GLN A 38 5.62 -19.37 0.13
N ALA A 39 4.77 -19.09 -0.86
CA ALA A 39 3.84 -20.04 -1.44
C ALA A 39 4.45 -20.94 -2.52
N GLY A 40 5.73 -20.75 -2.87
CA GLY A 40 6.40 -21.49 -3.96
C GLY A 40 5.85 -21.16 -5.35
N LEU A 41 5.26 -19.98 -5.53
CA LEU A 41 4.70 -19.53 -6.81
C LEU A 41 5.75 -18.78 -7.64
N PRO A 42 5.74 -18.93 -8.97
CA PRO A 42 6.66 -18.22 -9.85
C PRO A 42 6.38 -16.71 -9.84
N THR A 43 7.44 -15.92 -9.89
CA THR A 43 7.41 -14.45 -9.96
C THR A 43 7.81 -13.90 -11.33
N GLU A 44 8.18 -14.77 -12.27
CA GLU A 44 8.55 -14.40 -13.63
C GLU A 44 7.39 -13.69 -14.34
N GLY A 45 7.69 -12.55 -14.97
CA GLY A 45 6.69 -11.74 -15.68
C GLY A 45 5.95 -10.72 -14.80
N TYR A 46 6.12 -10.74 -13.48
CA TYR A 46 5.60 -9.68 -12.60
C TYR A 46 6.59 -8.53 -12.46
N LEU A 47 6.06 -7.31 -12.40
CA LEU A 47 6.81 -6.10 -12.08
C LEU A 47 6.56 -5.75 -10.61
N PHE A 48 7.63 -5.51 -9.85
CA PHE A 48 7.53 -5.14 -8.44
C PHE A 48 7.60 -3.63 -8.27
N ALA A 49 6.79 -3.10 -7.36
CA ALA A 49 6.85 -1.71 -6.95
C ALA A 49 8.24 -1.39 -6.38
N SER A 50 8.86 -0.32 -6.86
CA SER A 50 10.08 0.23 -6.29
C SER A 50 9.82 0.79 -4.89
N GLU A 51 10.88 1.02 -4.11
CA GLU A 51 10.73 1.65 -2.79
C GLU A 51 10.17 3.09 -2.88
N ASP A 52 10.50 3.81 -3.96
CA ASP A 52 9.96 5.16 -4.22
C ASP A 52 8.46 5.13 -4.51
N GLU A 53 8.00 4.15 -5.31
CA GLU A 53 6.57 3.95 -5.57
C GLU A 53 5.82 3.64 -4.28
N LYS A 54 6.33 2.70 -3.48
CA LYS A 54 5.74 2.36 -2.18
C LYS A 54 5.69 3.57 -1.25
N ALA A 55 6.74 4.39 -1.22
CA ALA A 55 6.79 5.60 -0.42
C ALA A 55 5.73 6.62 -0.85
N ALA A 56 5.51 6.79 -2.16
CA ALA A 56 4.48 7.67 -2.69
C ALA A 56 3.07 7.21 -2.28
N PHE A 57 2.76 5.91 -2.36
CA PHE A 57 1.47 5.36 -1.91
C PHE A 57 1.28 5.45 -0.39
N ARG A 58 2.33 5.24 0.41
CA ARG A 58 2.29 5.47 1.86
C ARG A 58 2.00 6.92 2.22
N ARG A 59 2.59 7.88 1.49
CA ARG A 59 2.30 9.30 1.68
C ARG A 59 0.84 9.62 1.39
N ARG A 60 0.31 9.15 0.26
CA ARG A 60 -1.11 9.32 -0.10
C ARG A 60 -2.06 8.65 0.89
N ALA A 61 -1.70 7.48 1.40
CA ALA A 61 -2.46 6.80 2.44
C ALA A 61 -2.50 7.61 3.76
N ARG A 62 -1.38 8.24 4.15
CA ARG A 62 -1.35 9.17 5.29
C ARG A 62 -2.26 10.37 5.07
N GLU A 63 -2.14 11.03 3.92
CA GLU A 63 -2.99 12.18 3.56
C GLU A 63 -4.49 11.82 3.62
N ALA A 64 -4.87 10.65 3.08
CA ALA A 64 -6.24 10.16 3.13
C ALA A 64 -6.75 9.87 4.55
N LEU A 65 -5.88 9.39 5.45
CA LEU A 65 -6.23 9.10 6.84
C LEU A 65 -6.29 10.35 7.72
N SER A 66 -5.43 11.34 7.46
CA SER A 66 -5.43 12.60 8.19
C SER A 66 -6.62 13.49 7.86
N GLY A 67 -7.37 13.18 6.78
CA GLY A 67 -8.57 13.90 6.40
C GLY A 67 -8.32 15.37 6.04
N ASP A 68 -7.10 15.71 5.63
CA ASP A 68 -6.72 17.06 5.22
C ASP A 68 -6.62 17.13 3.69
N PRO A 69 -7.73 17.40 2.97
CA PRO A 69 -7.68 17.73 1.56
C PRO A 69 -7.13 19.15 1.43
N SER A 70 -5.81 19.28 1.34
CA SER A 70 -5.19 20.50 0.81
C SER A 70 -5.50 20.67 -0.67
#